data_AF-A0A955BJA7-F1
#
_entry.id   AF-A0A955BJA7-F1
#
_cell.length_a   1.000
_cell.length_b   1.000
_cell.length_c   1.000
_cell.angle_alpha   90.00
_cell.angle_beta   90.00
_cell.angle_gamma   90.00
#
_symmetry.space_group_name_H-M   'P 1'
#
loop_
_entity.id
_entity.type
_entity.pdbx_description
1 polymer ?
#
loop_
_entity_poly.entity_id
_entity_poly.type
_entity_poly.pdbx_seq_one_letter_code
_entity_poly.pdbx_strand_id
1 'polypeptide(L)'
;RIPTSNETRRSGTAQDETGENESTESAYQPRLAHPTDKMSQLLQLRGVHPLYGVFLVNQLGAADRAERLQAMESVLEMPMSVGPAIRVPKDEDLPPGPLATGRLDVQLLQLGLASPEELGAGTGDRDDDDRGREMFPEERVWPLTLAEKLRRLFDHEFPGVYDLRTTPVWIAGELLEFNGNFNKYITSHGLQKQEGMIFRHLLRLILLIGEFAGLCPPDITEAEWQDELYSIRDQLVESCRAVDSTSTDKMLEESQSSDESTTP
;
A
#
# COMPACT_ATOMS: atom_id res chain seq x y z
N ARG A 1 28.69 18.64 -80.66
CA ARG A 1 29.18 20.04 -80.64
C ARG A 1 29.44 20.41 -79.19
N ILE A 2 30.70 20.65 -78.83
CA ILE A 2 31.16 21.33 -77.60
C ILE A 2 31.69 22.71 -78.08
N PRO A 3 32.01 23.73 -77.25
CA PRO A 3 31.42 24.33 -76.03
C PRO A 3 31.12 25.84 -76.26
N THR A 4 30.70 26.57 -75.22
CA THR A 4 31.35 27.86 -74.88
C THR A 4 31.22 28.16 -73.39
N SER A 5 32.37 28.16 -72.72
CA SER A 5 32.61 28.71 -71.39
C SER A 5 32.59 30.24 -71.40
N ASN A 6 32.27 30.87 -70.27
CA ASN A 6 32.95 32.11 -69.89
C ASN A 6 32.99 32.26 -68.36
N GLU A 7 34.19 32.17 -67.80
CA GLU A 7 34.58 32.69 -66.48
C GLU A 7 34.47 34.24 -66.52
N THR A 8 34.25 34.99 -65.43
CA THR A 8 35.32 35.40 -64.49
C THR A 8 34.78 36.35 -63.40
N ARG A 9 35.07 36.01 -62.14
CA ARG A 9 35.37 36.80 -60.90
C ARG A 9 34.58 38.07 -60.49
N ARG A 10 34.20 38.08 -59.20
CA ARG A 10 34.74 38.96 -58.10
C ARG A 10 34.14 38.49 -56.76
N SER A 11 34.90 37.79 -55.92
CA SER A 11 35.51 38.27 -54.66
C SER A 11 34.58 39.08 -53.75
N GLY A 12 34.15 38.47 -52.64
CA GLY A 12 33.48 39.12 -51.53
C GLY A 12 33.51 38.20 -50.31
N THR A 13 34.49 38.44 -49.45
CA THR A 13 34.78 37.76 -48.19
C THR A 13 33.63 37.91 -47.20
N ALA A 14 33.18 36.82 -46.58
CA ALA A 14 32.57 36.84 -45.25
C ALA A 14 32.73 35.45 -44.64
N GLN A 15 33.51 35.39 -43.58
CA GLN A 15 33.59 34.28 -42.66
C GLN A 15 32.22 34.11 -42.01
N ASP A 16 31.74 32.88 -41.90
CA ASP A 16 30.93 32.50 -40.75
C ASP A 16 31.28 31.04 -40.41
N GLU A 17 32.38 30.91 -39.69
CA GLU A 17 32.64 29.76 -38.85
C GLU A 17 31.72 29.90 -37.63
N THR A 18 30.54 29.29 -37.70
CA THR A 18 29.80 28.96 -36.49
C THR A 18 29.44 27.49 -36.60
N GLY A 19 30.39 26.67 -36.15
CA GLY A 19 30.11 25.28 -35.84
C GLY A 19 28.95 25.25 -34.85
N GLU A 20 27.79 24.83 -35.35
CA GLU A 20 26.70 24.33 -34.52
C GLU A 20 27.23 23.08 -33.83
N ASN A 21 27.89 23.28 -32.70
CA ASN A 21 28.12 22.23 -31.73
C ASN A 21 26.78 22.04 -31.01
N GLU A 22 25.80 21.49 -31.73
CA GLU A 22 24.64 20.85 -31.12
C GLU A 22 25.18 19.66 -30.32
N SER A 23 25.56 19.94 -29.08
CA SER A 23 25.74 18.93 -28.06
C SER A 23 24.40 18.25 -27.87
N THR A 24 24.13 17.25 -28.71
CA THR A 24 23.15 16.21 -28.46
C THR A 24 23.59 15.59 -27.14
N GLU A 25 23.01 16.07 -26.04
CA GLU A 25 23.18 15.46 -24.73
C GLU A 25 22.80 14.00 -24.90
N SER A 26 23.82 13.15 -24.89
CA SER A 26 23.66 11.70 -24.98
C SER A 26 22.65 11.29 -23.93
N ALA A 27 21.47 10.83 -24.38
CA ALA A 27 20.41 10.34 -23.50
C ALA A 27 21.02 9.38 -22.45
N TYR A 28 20.75 9.65 -21.17
CA TYR A 28 21.30 8.88 -20.06
C TYR A 28 20.97 7.39 -20.24
N GLN A 29 22.00 6.55 -20.39
CA GLN A 29 21.87 5.10 -20.44
C GLN A 29 22.50 4.49 -19.19
N PRO A 30 21.70 4.01 -18.21
CA PRO A 30 22.23 3.38 -17.02
C PRO A 30 22.92 2.05 -17.39
N ARG A 31 24.23 1.93 -17.09
CA ARG A 31 25.02 0.70 -17.36
C ARG A 31 25.27 -0.13 -16.11
N LEU A 32 25.22 0.49 -14.93
CA LEU A 32 25.47 -0.13 -13.64
C LEU A 32 24.40 0.32 -12.65
N ALA A 33 24.00 -0.60 -11.77
CA ALA A 33 23.16 -0.30 -10.61
C ALA A 33 23.98 -0.60 -9.36
N HIS A 34 24.15 0.41 -8.49
CA HIS A 34 24.81 0.24 -7.21
C HIS A 34 23.76 0.13 -6.10
N PRO A 35 23.88 -0.83 -5.18
CA PRO A 35 22.93 -0.96 -4.09
C PRO A 35 22.99 0.27 -3.19
N THR A 36 21.84 0.87 -2.91
CA THR A 36 21.70 1.94 -1.91
C THR A 36 21.55 1.33 -0.51
N ASP A 37 21.74 2.13 0.54
CA ASP A 37 21.50 1.70 1.92
C ASP A 37 20.08 1.16 2.14
N LYS A 38 19.09 1.69 1.39
CA LYS A 38 17.70 1.22 1.41
C LYS A 38 17.49 -0.18 0.84
N MET A 39 18.49 -0.75 0.14
CA MET A 39 18.39 -2.08 -0.45
C MET A 39 18.26 -3.16 0.62
N SER A 40 18.94 -2.99 1.76
CA SER A 40 18.86 -3.94 2.88
C SER A 40 17.45 -4.04 3.45
N GLN A 41 16.70 -2.93 3.48
CA GLN A 41 15.31 -2.89 3.95
C GLN A 41 14.38 -3.69 3.02
N LEU A 42 14.61 -3.62 1.70
CA LEU A 42 13.82 -4.36 0.73
C LEU A 42 14.00 -5.88 0.85
N LEU A 43 15.19 -6.34 1.25
CA LEU A 43 15.49 -7.77 1.40
C LEU A 43 14.87 -8.40 2.66
N GLN A 44 14.41 -7.58 3.62
CA GLN A 44 13.74 -8.06 4.82
C GLN A 44 12.28 -8.47 4.57
N LEU A 45 11.67 -7.92 3.52
CA LEU A 45 10.27 -8.17 3.18
C LEU A 45 10.15 -9.35 2.21
N ARG A 46 9.43 -10.39 2.59
CA ARG A 46 9.19 -11.59 1.77
C ARG A 46 7.71 -11.82 1.50
N GLY A 47 6.84 -11.44 2.44
CA GLY A 47 5.40 -11.58 2.35
C GLY A 47 4.69 -10.51 1.52
N VAL A 48 5.39 -9.44 1.12
CA VAL A 48 4.84 -8.27 0.42
C VAL A 48 5.77 -7.79 -0.70
N HIS A 49 5.23 -7.05 -1.66
CA HIS A 49 6.02 -6.27 -2.61
C HIS A 49 6.97 -5.30 -1.87
N PRO A 50 8.30 -5.45 -1.98
CA PRO A 50 9.25 -4.76 -1.12
C PRO A 50 9.16 -3.23 -1.15
N LEU A 51 8.97 -2.64 -2.34
CA LEU A 51 8.82 -1.19 -2.45
C LEU A 51 7.57 -0.67 -1.74
N TYR A 52 6.48 -1.44 -1.77
CA TYR A 52 5.24 -1.04 -1.13
C TYR A 52 5.33 -1.23 0.38
N GLY A 53 5.94 -2.32 0.86
CA GLY A 53 6.15 -2.52 2.29
C GLY A 53 7.04 -1.45 2.91
N VAL A 54 8.16 -1.08 2.27
CA VAL A 54 9.01 0.04 2.76
C VAL A 54 8.25 1.37 2.69
N PHE A 55 7.47 1.61 1.64
CA PHE A 55 6.59 2.78 1.58
C PHE A 55 5.61 2.82 2.75
N LEU A 56 4.91 1.71 3.04
CA LEU A 56 3.96 1.61 4.13
C LEU A 56 4.64 1.90 5.48
N VAL A 57 5.77 1.26 5.78
CA VAL A 57 6.52 1.50 7.03
C VAL A 57 6.79 2.99 7.23
N ASN A 58 7.20 3.71 6.18
CA ASN A 58 7.45 5.15 6.28
C ASN A 58 6.19 5.98 6.59
N GLN A 59 5.01 5.51 6.22
CA GLN A 59 3.74 6.18 6.53
C GLN A 59 3.22 5.82 7.92
N LEU A 60 3.39 4.56 8.35
CA LEU A 60 2.76 4.00 9.55
C LEU A 60 3.25 4.54 10.89
N GLY A 61 4.33 5.32 10.90
CA GLY A 61 4.81 5.98 12.12
C GLY A 61 3.77 6.94 12.75
N ALA A 62 2.99 7.63 11.92
CA ALA A 62 1.93 8.54 12.37
C ALA A 62 0.56 7.85 12.58
N ALA A 63 0.45 6.57 12.23
CA ALA A 63 -0.81 5.82 12.28
C ALA A 63 -1.15 5.37 13.70
N ASP A 64 -2.45 5.30 13.99
CA ASP A 64 -2.94 4.59 15.18
C ASP A 64 -2.95 3.07 14.99
N ARG A 65 -3.35 2.35 16.04
CA ARG A 65 -3.39 0.88 16.03
C ARG A 65 -4.30 0.31 14.94
N ALA A 66 -5.47 0.91 14.73
CA ALA A 66 -6.45 0.41 13.78
C ALA A 66 -5.96 0.66 12.34
N GLU A 67 -5.42 1.85 12.08
CA GLU A 67 -4.84 2.22 10.78
C GLU A 67 -3.65 1.33 10.41
N ARG A 68 -2.75 1.05 11.36
CA ARG A 68 -1.63 0.12 11.15
C ARG A 68 -2.14 -1.27 10.75
N LEU A 69 -3.11 -1.78 11.49
CA LEU A 69 -3.67 -3.10 11.23
C LEU A 69 -4.37 -3.16 9.87
N GLN A 70 -5.20 -2.17 9.55
CA GLN A 70 -5.91 -2.08 8.26
C GLN A 70 -4.92 -2.01 7.10
N ALA A 71 -3.88 -1.19 7.22
CA ALA A 71 -2.87 -1.04 6.18
C ALA A 71 -2.13 -2.36 5.92
N MET A 72 -1.69 -3.05 6.97
CA MET A 72 -1.01 -4.36 6.85
C MET A 72 -1.94 -5.45 6.30
N GLU A 73 -3.19 -5.50 6.76
CA GLU A 73 -4.21 -6.41 6.23
C GLU A 73 -4.45 -6.19 4.74
N SER A 74 -4.47 -4.92 4.30
CA SER A 74 -4.82 -4.57 2.94
C SER A 74 -3.85 -5.05 1.87
N VAL A 75 -2.61 -5.36 2.28
CA VAL A 75 -1.57 -5.94 1.43
C VAL A 75 -1.89 -7.38 1.07
N LEU A 76 -2.60 -8.08 1.94
CA LEU A 76 -2.88 -9.50 1.80
C LEU A 76 -4.15 -9.71 0.99
N GLU A 77 -3.99 -10.03 -0.28
CA GLU A 77 -5.11 -10.31 -1.19
C GLU A 77 -6.12 -11.29 -0.58
N MET A 78 -7.39 -10.91 -0.64
CA MET A 78 -8.54 -11.70 -0.21
C MET A 78 -9.53 -11.88 -1.36
N PRO A 79 -10.07 -13.11 -1.56
CA PRO A 79 -11.00 -13.35 -2.65
C PRO A 79 -12.36 -12.72 -2.36
N MET A 80 -12.99 -12.19 -3.40
CA MET A 80 -14.32 -11.56 -3.35
C MET A 80 -15.43 -12.52 -2.86
N SER A 81 -15.21 -13.84 -2.92
CA SER A 81 -16.16 -14.86 -2.47
C SER A 81 -16.40 -14.90 -0.96
N VAL A 82 -15.56 -14.22 -0.17
CA VAL A 82 -15.78 -14.08 1.28
C VAL A 82 -16.89 -13.06 1.58
N GLY A 83 -17.19 -12.19 0.61
CA GLY A 83 -18.35 -11.31 0.66
C GLY A 83 -18.13 -10.03 1.47
N PRO A 84 -19.21 -9.33 1.82
CA PRO A 84 -19.13 -8.01 2.46
C PRO A 84 -18.69 -8.05 3.92
N ALA A 85 -18.76 -9.20 4.59
CA ALA A 85 -18.43 -9.36 6.01
C ALA A 85 -16.96 -9.07 6.36
N ILE A 86 -16.08 -8.98 5.37
CA ILE A 86 -14.64 -8.69 5.57
C ILE A 86 -14.26 -7.29 5.11
N ARG A 87 -15.22 -6.49 4.65
CA ARG A 87 -14.95 -5.14 4.15
C ARG A 87 -14.65 -4.21 5.33
N VAL A 88 -13.90 -3.15 5.04
CA VAL A 88 -13.69 -2.07 6.00
C VAL A 88 -15.06 -1.48 6.38
N PRO A 89 -15.36 -1.35 7.69
CA PRO A 89 -16.58 -0.71 8.17
C PRO A 89 -16.67 0.75 7.73
N LYS A 90 -17.83 1.36 7.95
CA LYS A 90 -18.03 2.79 7.69
C LYS A 90 -17.40 3.63 8.80
N ASP A 91 -17.22 4.92 8.53
CA ASP A 91 -16.65 5.91 9.45
C ASP A 91 -17.36 5.99 10.82
N GLU A 92 -18.64 5.60 10.90
CA GLU A 92 -19.40 5.53 12.16
C GLU A 92 -18.85 4.45 13.11
N ASP A 93 -18.47 3.30 12.57
CA ASP A 93 -17.97 2.15 13.33
C ASP A 93 -16.43 2.18 13.43
N LEU A 94 -15.77 2.61 12.36
CA LEU A 94 -14.32 2.72 12.25
C LEU A 94 -13.93 4.13 11.77
N PRO A 95 -13.85 5.12 12.67
CA PRO A 95 -13.51 6.49 12.30
C PRO A 95 -12.07 6.58 11.77
N PRO A 96 -11.79 7.53 10.85
CA PRO A 96 -10.46 7.71 10.30
C PRO A 96 -9.49 8.21 11.39
N GLY A 97 -8.30 7.61 11.44
CA GLY A 97 -7.29 7.91 12.44
C GLY A 97 -6.37 9.08 12.06
N PRO A 98 -5.28 9.27 12.83
CA PRO A 98 -4.34 10.37 12.65
C PRO A 98 -3.56 10.31 11.33
N LEU A 99 -3.24 9.12 10.81
CA LEU A 99 -2.54 9.00 9.52
C LEU A 99 -3.44 9.46 8.37
N ALA A 100 -4.69 8.99 8.34
CA ALA A 100 -5.67 9.36 7.33
C ALA A 100 -5.90 10.87 7.33
N THR A 101 -6.39 11.41 8.45
CA THR A 101 -6.84 12.81 8.54
C THR A 101 -5.70 13.82 8.57
N GLY A 102 -4.61 13.50 9.27
CA GLY A 102 -3.51 14.43 9.53
C GLY A 102 -2.46 14.49 8.43
N ARG A 103 -2.29 13.40 7.66
CA ARG A 103 -1.21 13.29 6.67
C ARG A 103 -1.74 12.93 5.28
N LEU A 104 -2.45 11.82 5.13
CA LEU A 104 -2.84 11.33 3.80
C LEU A 104 -3.85 12.23 3.11
N ASP A 105 -4.91 12.65 3.80
CA ASP A 105 -5.96 13.49 3.23
C ASP A 105 -5.41 14.83 2.74
N VAL A 106 -4.53 15.43 3.54
CA VAL A 106 -3.84 16.68 3.19
C VAL A 106 -2.98 16.50 1.94
N GLN A 107 -2.17 15.42 1.88
CA GLN A 107 -1.30 15.15 0.73
C GLN A 107 -2.10 14.84 -0.54
N LEU A 108 -3.14 14.01 -0.44
CA LEU A 108 -3.97 13.63 -1.58
C LEU A 108 -4.71 14.84 -2.16
N LEU A 109 -5.21 15.76 -1.33
CA LEU A 109 -5.81 17.01 -1.79
C LEU A 109 -4.79 17.93 -2.45
N GLN A 110 -3.61 18.11 -1.85
CA GLN A 110 -2.55 18.98 -2.39
C GLN A 110 -2.04 18.50 -3.75
N LEU A 111 -1.95 17.18 -3.93
CA LEU A 111 -1.52 16.55 -5.18
C LEU A 111 -2.67 16.39 -6.20
N GLY A 112 -3.91 16.71 -5.83
CA GLY A 112 -5.08 16.54 -6.69
C GLY A 112 -5.43 15.08 -6.99
N LEU A 113 -5.06 14.16 -6.08
CA LEU A 113 -5.27 12.71 -6.22
C LEU A 113 -6.61 12.22 -5.63
N ALA A 114 -7.27 13.06 -4.82
CA ALA A 114 -8.60 12.79 -4.30
C ALA A 114 -9.42 14.08 -4.20
N SER A 115 -10.75 13.95 -4.34
CA SER A 115 -11.68 15.05 -4.07
C SER A 115 -12.04 15.12 -2.57
N PRO A 116 -12.54 16.26 -2.07
CA PRO A 116 -13.05 16.33 -0.71
C PRO A 116 -14.16 15.30 -0.43
N GLU A 117 -15.04 15.03 -1.40
CA GLU A 117 -16.13 14.04 -1.27
C GLU A 117 -15.59 12.61 -1.14
N GLU A 118 -14.56 12.26 -1.91
CA GLU A 118 -13.85 10.98 -1.79
C GLU A 118 -13.13 10.82 -0.45
N LEU A 119 -12.87 11.91 0.27
CA LEU A 119 -12.28 11.90 1.61
C LEU A 119 -13.33 12.00 2.73
N GLY A 120 -14.62 11.88 2.40
CA GLY A 120 -15.72 11.87 3.36
C GLY A 120 -16.40 13.23 3.58
N ALA A 121 -16.00 14.29 2.87
CA ALA A 121 -16.70 15.57 2.96
C ALA A 121 -18.09 15.47 2.32
N GLY A 122 -19.15 15.66 3.10
CA GLY A 122 -20.53 15.74 2.59
C GLY A 122 -21.28 14.40 2.46
N THR A 123 -20.73 13.29 2.97
CA THR A 123 -21.42 12.00 3.03
C THR A 123 -22.40 11.88 4.20
N GLY A 124 -22.27 12.72 5.23
CA GLY A 124 -23.04 12.63 6.48
C GLY A 124 -24.45 13.23 6.48
N ASP A 125 -24.92 13.87 5.40
CA ASP A 125 -26.13 14.72 5.45
C ASP A 125 -27.14 14.51 4.30
N ARG A 126 -26.96 13.48 3.47
CA ARG A 126 -27.93 13.17 2.40
C ARG A 126 -28.65 11.86 2.72
N ASP A 127 -29.71 11.97 3.52
CA ASP A 127 -30.67 10.90 3.76
C ASP A 127 -31.01 10.21 2.43
N ASP A 128 -30.95 8.87 2.41
CA ASP A 128 -31.31 8.05 1.25
C ASP A 128 -32.75 8.35 0.75
N ASP A 129 -33.59 8.97 1.59
CA ASP A 129 -34.98 9.35 1.31
C ASP A 129 -35.14 10.60 0.42
N ASP A 130 -34.19 11.55 0.43
CA ASP A 130 -34.35 12.83 -0.30
C ASP A 130 -33.91 12.74 -1.77
N ARG A 131 -33.08 11.74 -2.10
CA ARG A 131 -32.51 11.55 -3.44
C ARG A 131 -33.41 10.78 -4.41
N GLY A 132 -34.48 10.15 -3.93
CA GLY A 132 -35.48 9.48 -4.78
C GLY A 132 -36.29 10.45 -5.65
N ARG A 133 -36.10 11.76 -5.47
CA ARG A 133 -36.89 12.84 -6.11
C ARG A 133 -36.10 13.70 -7.10
N GLU A 134 -34.80 13.45 -7.28
CA GLU A 134 -33.94 14.23 -8.19
C GLU A 134 -34.07 13.77 -9.65
N MET A 135 -34.31 14.72 -10.55
CA MET A 135 -34.47 14.49 -11.99
C MET A 135 -33.15 14.05 -12.67
N PHE A 136 -32.02 14.24 -12.00
CA PHE A 136 -30.67 13.80 -12.38
C PHE A 136 -29.97 13.26 -11.14
N PRO A 137 -29.86 11.93 -10.94
CA PRO A 137 -29.12 11.40 -9.81
C PRO A 137 -27.64 11.73 -9.98
N GLU A 138 -27.07 12.52 -9.06
CA GLU A 138 -25.62 12.67 -8.96
C GLU A 138 -24.98 11.30 -8.70
N GLU A 139 -23.88 10.98 -9.38
CA GLU A 139 -23.17 9.72 -9.17
C GLU A 139 -22.66 9.66 -7.73
N ARG A 140 -22.99 8.56 -7.01
CA ARG A 140 -22.54 8.37 -5.63
C ARG A 140 -21.02 8.22 -5.61
N VAL A 141 -20.34 9.20 -5.01
CA VAL A 141 -18.91 9.10 -4.69
C VAL A 141 -18.77 8.35 -3.37
N TRP A 142 -18.08 7.21 -3.41
CA TRP A 142 -17.80 6.42 -2.22
C TRP A 142 -16.54 6.95 -1.55
N PRO A 143 -16.55 7.19 -0.21
CA PRO A 143 -15.34 7.54 0.51
C PRO A 143 -14.26 6.47 0.35
N LEU A 144 -13.02 6.93 0.24
CA LEU A 144 -11.86 6.06 0.13
C LEU A 144 -11.49 5.48 1.48
N THR A 145 -11.26 4.18 1.49
CA THR A 145 -10.63 3.48 2.62
C THR A 145 -9.17 3.91 2.77
N LEU A 146 -8.60 3.71 3.97
CA LEU A 146 -7.19 4.01 4.24
C LEU A 146 -6.26 3.31 3.23
N ALA A 147 -6.52 2.04 2.92
CA ALA A 147 -5.75 1.28 1.94
C ALA A 147 -5.80 1.91 0.54
N GLU A 148 -6.96 2.40 0.10
CA GLU A 148 -7.10 3.08 -1.20
C GLU A 148 -6.37 4.41 -1.23
N LYS A 149 -6.41 5.18 -0.12
CA LYS A 149 -5.63 6.42 0.05
C LYS A 149 -4.13 6.15 -0.07
N LEU A 150 -3.63 5.15 0.65
CA LEU A 150 -2.22 4.71 0.59
C LEU A 150 -1.84 4.23 -0.81
N ARG A 151 -2.74 3.50 -1.47
CA ARG A 151 -2.51 2.99 -2.82
C ARG A 151 -2.40 4.12 -3.85
N ARG A 152 -3.32 5.09 -3.84
CA ARG A 152 -3.28 6.25 -4.74
C ARG A 152 -2.00 7.06 -4.58
N LEU A 153 -1.59 7.29 -3.33
CA LEU A 153 -0.33 8.01 -3.05
C LEU A 153 0.88 7.24 -3.57
N PHE A 154 0.92 5.92 -3.36
CA PHE A 154 2.01 5.08 -3.86
C PHE A 154 2.10 5.08 -5.40
N ASP A 155 0.98 4.93 -6.10
CA ASP A 155 0.96 4.92 -7.57
C ASP A 155 1.43 6.26 -8.17
N HIS A 156 1.19 7.37 -7.47
CA HIS A 156 1.72 8.67 -7.84
C HIS A 156 3.24 8.77 -7.64
N GLU A 157 3.77 8.27 -6.52
CA GLU A 157 5.21 8.30 -6.23
C GLU A 157 6.01 7.28 -7.08
N PHE A 158 5.40 6.15 -7.42
CA PHE A 158 6.05 5.02 -8.09
C PHE A 158 5.26 4.56 -9.35
N PRO A 159 5.11 5.41 -10.38
CA PRO A 159 4.27 5.12 -11.55
C PRO A 159 4.77 3.95 -12.41
N GLY A 160 5.98 3.44 -12.17
CA GLY A 160 6.56 2.29 -12.89
C GLY A 160 6.28 0.94 -12.23
N VAL A 161 5.54 0.88 -11.13
CA VAL A 161 5.24 -0.35 -10.38
C VAL A 161 3.79 -0.78 -10.65
N TYR A 162 3.60 -1.81 -11.47
CA TYR A 162 2.25 -2.25 -11.90
C TYR A 162 1.76 -3.53 -11.22
N ASP A 163 2.67 -4.35 -10.68
CA ASP A 163 2.35 -5.69 -10.16
C ASP A 163 1.95 -5.72 -8.68
N LEU A 164 1.49 -4.59 -8.15
CA LEU A 164 1.00 -4.49 -6.78
C LEU A 164 -0.52 -4.65 -6.77
N ARG A 165 -1.03 -5.42 -5.80
CA ARG A 165 -2.47 -5.50 -5.51
C ARG A 165 -2.71 -5.18 -4.05
N THR A 166 -3.79 -4.46 -3.81
CA THR A 166 -4.25 -4.06 -2.48
C THR A 166 -5.74 -4.35 -2.41
N THR A 167 -6.21 -4.94 -1.31
CA THR A 167 -7.63 -5.22 -1.08
C THR A 167 -8.01 -4.65 0.28
N PRO A 168 -8.88 -3.64 0.38
CA PRO A 168 -9.29 -3.13 1.69
C PRO A 168 -10.10 -4.19 2.43
N VAL A 169 -9.54 -4.72 3.52
CA VAL A 169 -10.17 -5.73 4.38
C VAL A 169 -10.01 -5.37 5.86
N TRP A 170 -10.94 -5.85 6.68
CA TRP A 170 -10.99 -5.66 8.13
C TRP A 170 -11.40 -6.95 8.84
N ILE A 171 -10.52 -7.95 8.75
CA ILE A 171 -10.73 -9.30 9.31
C ILE A 171 -10.11 -9.39 10.69
N ALA A 172 -8.82 -9.08 10.80
CA ALA A 172 -8.11 -9.24 12.05
C ALA A 172 -8.53 -8.15 13.05
N GLY A 173 -8.77 -6.92 12.57
CA GLY A 173 -9.36 -5.86 13.38
C GLY A 173 -10.66 -6.29 14.07
N GLU A 174 -11.64 -6.77 13.28
CA GLU A 174 -12.91 -7.25 13.83
C GLU A 174 -12.74 -8.49 14.72
N LEU A 175 -11.86 -9.43 14.36
CA LEU A 175 -11.56 -10.59 15.22
C LEU A 175 -11.06 -10.17 16.61
N LEU A 176 -10.25 -9.12 16.70
CA LEU A 176 -9.76 -8.58 17.96
C LEU A 176 -10.87 -7.91 18.78
N GLU A 177 -11.87 -7.30 18.12
CA GLU A 177 -13.09 -6.81 18.78
C GLU A 177 -13.91 -7.95 19.41
N PHE A 178 -13.90 -9.14 18.78
CA PHE A 178 -14.43 -10.39 19.36
C PHE A 178 -13.51 -11.03 20.43
N ASN A 179 -12.53 -10.28 20.97
CA ASN A 179 -11.53 -10.75 21.91
C ASN A 179 -10.72 -11.97 21.41
N GLY A 180 -10.46 -12.05 20.10
CA GLY A 180 -9.73 -13.15 19.50
C GLY A 180 -10.55 -14.44 19.35
N ASN A 181 -11.87 -14.40 19.59
CA ASN A 181 -12.71 -15.59 19.48
C ASN A 181 -13.13 -15.86 18.02
N PHE A 182 -12.31 -16.64 17.34
CA PHE A 182 -12.50 -17.00 15.93
C PHE A 182 -13.84 -17.70 15.65
N ASN A 183 -14.26 -18.63 16.51
CA ASN A 183 -15.53 -19.35 16.32
C ASN A 183 -16.75 -18.42 16.38
N LYS A 184 -16.73 -17.43 17.28
CA LYS A 184 -17.77 -16.40 17.36
C LYS A 184 -17.79 -15.54 16.11
N TYR A 185 -16.63 -15.05 15.68
CA TYR A 185 -16.51 -14.26 14.45
C TYR A 185 -17.10 -14.98 13.22
N ILE A 186 -16.68 -16.23 12.99
CA ILE A 186 -17.16 -17.03 11.86
C ILE A 186 -18.66 -17.30 11.93
N THR A 187 -19.19 -17.56 13.13
CA THR A 187 -20.62 -17.87 13.31
C THR A 187 -21.49 -16.64 13.13
N SER A 188 -21.09 -15.48 13.66
CA SER A 188 -21.82 -14.21 13.55
C SER A 188 -21.98 -13.78 12.09
N HIS A 189 -20.97 -14.00 11.26
CA HIS A 189 -20.95 -13.60 9.85
C HIS A 189 -21.35 -14.69 8.86
N GLY A 190 -21.66 -15.91 9.33
CA GLY A 190 -22.03 -17.02 8.45
C GLY A 190 -20.89 -17.48 7.51
N LEU A 191 -19.64 -17.39 7.97
CA LEU A 191 -18.44 -17.63 7.16
C LEU A 191 -17.90 -19.07 7.27
N GLN A 192 -18.71 -20.03 7.72
CA GLN A 192 -18.26 -21.41 7.98
C GLN A 192 -17.62 -22.08 6.75
N LYS A 193 -18.04 -21.71 5.54
CA LYS A 193 -17.47 -22.24 4.30
C LYS A 193 -16.10 -21.63 3.95
N GLN A 194 -15.80 -20.45 4.46
CA GLN A 194 -14.59 -19.68 4.17
C GLN A 194 -13.59 -19.65 5.33
N GLU A 195 -13.86 -20.42 6.39
CA GLU A 195 -13.06 -20.50 7.60
C GLU A 195 -11.57 -20.71 7.32
N GLY A 196 -11.23 -21.69 6.48
CA GLY A 196 -9.82 -21.98 6.14
C GLY A 196 -9.12 -20.86 5.36
N MET A 197 -9.87 -20.05 4.59
CA MET A 197 -9.29 -18.88 3.91
C MET A 197 -9.00 -17.75 4.89
N ILE A 198 -9.91 -17.50 5.84
CA ILE A 198 -9.73 -16.51 6.90
C ILE A 198 -8.57 -16.93 7.81
N PHE A 199 -8.52 -18.19 8.23
CA PHE A 199 -7.43 -18.73 9.03
C PHE A 199 -6.06 -18.54 8.34
N ARG A 200 -5.96 -18.88 7.05
CA ARG A 200 -4.74 -18.68 6.28
C ARG A 200 -4.37 -17.20 6.13
N HIS A 201 -5.35 -16.31 5.98
CA HIS A 201 -5.13 -14.88 5.94
C HIS A 201 -4.52 -14.38 7.25
N LEU A 202 -5.06 -14.81 8.40
CA LEU A 202 -4.52 -14.45 9.72
C LEU A 202 -3.09 -14.97 9.93
N LEU A 203 -2.79 -16.21 9.51
CA LEU A 203 -1.43 -16.73 9.56
C LEU A 203 -0.46 -15.90 8.70
N ARG A 204 -0.85 -15.53 7.48
CA ARG A 204 -0.04 -14.65 6.62
C ARG A 204 0.18 -13.28 7.25
N LEU A 205 -0.84 -12.74 7.92
CA LEU A 205 -0.75 -11.46 8.62
C LEU A 205 0.20 -11.53 9.82
N ILE A 206 0.16 -12.60 10.60
CA ILE A 206 1.10 -12.83 11.72
C ILE A 206 2.55 -12.80 11.24
N LEU A 207 2.84 -13.45 10.11
CA LEU A 207 4.17 -13.45 9.51
C LEU A 207 4.54 -12.06 8.98
N LEU A 208 3.62 -11.39 8.28
CA LEU A 208 3.81 -10.03 7.76
C LEU A 208 4.12 -9.02 8.88
N ILE A 209 3.41 -9.09 10.01
CA ILE A 209 3.67 -8.24 11.17
C ILE A 209 5.09 -8.50 11.71
N GLY A 210 5.55 -9.75 11.71
CA GLY A 210 6.91 -10.10 12.07
C GLY A 210 7.96 -9.43 11.16
N GLU A 211 7.73 -9.43 9.84
CA GLU A 211 8.60 -8.74 8.88
C GLU A 211 8.59 -7.21 9.09
N PHE A 212 7.42 -6.62 9.33
CA PHE A 212 7.28 -5.18 9.56
C PHE A 212 7.90 -4.73 10.88
N ALA A 213 7.90 -5.57 11.91
CA ALA A 213 8.55 -5.28 13.19
C ALA A 213 10.09 -5.11 13.05
N GLY A 214 10.69 -5.70 12.01
CA GLY A 214 12.11 -5.51 11.68
C GLY A 214 12.43 -4.15 11.04
N LEU A 215 11.43 -3.41 10.58
CA LEU A 215 11.59 -2.11 9.92
C LEU A 215 10.92 -1.00 10.75
N CYS A 216 11.74 -0.16 11.39
CA CYS A 216 11.24 0.95 12.19
C CYS A 216 10.87 2.17 11.33
N PRO A 217 9.65 2.72 11.45
CA PRO A 217 9.30 4.02 10.86
C PRO A 217 10.15 5.17 11.42
N PRO A 218 10.30 6.28 10.70
CA PRO A 218 11.11 7.43 11.16
C PRO A 218 10.48 8.24 12.30
N ASP A 219 9.15 8.16 12.48
CA ASP A 219 8.39 9.03 13.39
C ASP A 219 8.19 8.43 14.81
N ILE A 220 8.61 7.18 15.04
CA ILE A 220 8.38 6.44 16.29
C ILE A 220 9.67 5.72 16.72
N THR A 221 9.81 5.43 18.01
CA THR A 221 10.95 4.64 18.49
C THR A 221 10.79 3.16 18.14
N GLU A 222 11.92 2.47 17.97
CA GLU A 222 11.94 1.04 17.63
C GLU A 222 11.23 0.19 18.69
N ALA A 223 11.42 0.51 19.98
CA ALA A 223 10.79 -0.21 21.07
C ALA A 223 9.26 -0.05 21.05
N GLU A 224 8.75 1.17 20.93
CA GLU A 224 7.29 1.42 20.86
C GLU A 224 6.67 0.78 19.62
N TRP A 225 7.38 0.79 18.48
CA TRP A 225 6.94 0.13 17.27
C TRP A 225 6.83 -1.39 17.43
N GLN A 226 7.89 -2.02 17.95
CA GLN A 226 7.93 -3.47 18.16
C GLN A 226 6.93 -3.92 19.22
N ASP A 227 6.78 -3.19 20.32
CA ASP A 227 5.84 -3.52 21.40
C ASP A 227 4.39 -3.55 20.88
N GLU A 228 3.99 -2.53 20.10
CA GLU A 228 2.64 -2.48 19.51
C GLU A 228 2.41 -3.60 18.50
N LEU A 229 3.36 -3.83 17.59
CA LEU A 229 3.24 -4.87 16.57
C LEU A 229 3.23 -6.27 17.17
N TYR A 230 4.10 -6.56 18.14
CA TYR A 230 4.11 -7.84 18.82
C TYR A 230 2.88 -8.04 19.70
N SER A 231 2.34 -6.98 20.33
CA SER A 231 1.05 -7.05 21.02
C SER A 231 -0.09 -7.48 20.10
N ILE A 232 -0.17 -6.94 18.87
CA ILE A 232 -1.15 -7.38 17.87
C ILE A 232 -0.86 -8.83 17.45
N ARG A 233 0.40 -9.13 17.10
CA ARG A 233 0.81 -10.45 16.62
C ARG A 233 0.47 -11.54 17.63
N ASP A 234 0.78 -11.33 18.90
CA ASP A 234 0.62 -12.34 19.94
C ASP A 234 -0.86 -12.61 20.24
N GLN A 235 -1.72 -11.59 20.18
CA GLN A 235 -3.18 -11.77 20.26
C GLN A 235 -3.71 -12.63 19.10
N LEU A 236 -3.21 -12.39 17.88
CA LEU A 236 -3.60 -13.17 16.70
C LEU A 236 -3.05 -14.60 16.75
N VAL A 237 -1.82 -14.80 17.24
CA VAL A 237 -1.23 -16.12 17.44
C VAL A 237 -2.06 -16.93 18.43
N GLU A 238 -2.44 -16.35 19.57
CA GLU A 238 -3.28 -17.01 20.56
C GLU A 238 -4.65 -17.38 19.98
N SER A 239 -5.24 -16.46 19.22
CA SER A 239 -6.50 -16.70 18.50
C SER A 239 -6.39 -17.87 17.52
N CYS A 240 -5.29 -17.94 16.75
CA CYS A 240 -5.06 -19.02 15.77
C CYS A 240 -4.74 -20.36 16.45
N ARG A 241 -3.97 -20.36 17.55
CA ARG A 241 -3.66 -21.55 18.34
C ARG A 241 -4.91 -22.17 18.98
N ALA A 242 -5.86 -21.34 19.38
CA ALA A 242 -7.15 -21.80 19.91
C ALA A 242 -8.00 -22.53 18.86
N VAL A 243 -7.75 -22.28 17.56
CA VAL A 243 -8.42 -22.96 16.43
C VAL A 243 -7.65 -24.21 16.03
N ASP A 244 -6.36 -24.05 15.70
CA ASP A 244 -5.45 -25.13 15.34
C ASP A 244 -4.01 -24.77 15.73
N SER A 245 -3.58 -25.28 16.88
CA SER A 245 -2.21 -25.09 17.38
C SER A 245 -1.17 -25.76 16.50
N THR A 246 -1.47 -26.93 15.92
CA THR A 246 -0.49 -27.70 15.15
C THR A 246 -0.10 -26.98 13.87
N SER A 247 -1.09 -26.46 13.13
CA SER A 247 -0.83 -25.69 11.91
C SER A 247 -0.18 -24.34 12.22
N THR A 248 -0.59 -23.69 13.30
CA THR A 248 -0.04 -22.38 13.71
C THR A 248 1.43 -22.49 14.10
N ASP A 249 1.78 -23.43 14.99
CA ASP A 249 3.15 -23.60 15.47
C ASP A 249 4.07 -24.05 14.34
N LYS A 250 3.62 -24.96 13.48
CA LYS A 250 4.37 -25.39 12.30
C LYS A 250 4.71 -24.23 11.36
N MET A 251 3.77 -23.32 11.07
CA MET A 251 4.02 -22.17 10.20
C MET A 251 5.01 -21.17 10.82
N LEU A 252 4.95 -20.98 12.14
CA LEU A 252 5.87 -20.11 12.86
C LEU A 252 7.30 -20.70 12.88
N GLU A 253 7.43 -22.01 13.11
CA GLU A 253 8.72 -22.72 13.05
C GLU A 253 9.34 -22.69 11.65
N GLU A 254 8.55 -22.96 10.61
CA GLU A 254 9.02 -22.90 9.21
C GLU A 254 9.55 -21.50 8.86
N SER A 255 8.88 -20.45 9.32
CA SER A 255 9.31 -19.06 9.09
C SER A 255 10.63 -18.75 9.80
N GLN A 256 10.82 -19.19 11.04
CA GLN A 256 12.08 -19.02 11.78
C GLN A 256 13.25 -19.79 11.12
N SER A 257 13.01 -21.01 10.64
CA SER A 257 14.04 -21.79 9.94
C SER A 257 14.48 -21.15 8.60
N SER A 258 13.57 -20.40 7.97
CA SER A 258 13.84 -19.64 6.74
C SER A 258 14.76 -18.45 7.02
N ASP A 259 14.63 -17.82 8.19
CA ASP A 259 15.49 -16.71 8.63
C ASP A 259 16.91 -17.20 8.96
N GLU A 260 17.02 -18.32 9.68
CA GLU A 260 18.31 -18.87 10.08
C GLU A 260 19.14 -19.34 8.87
N SER A 261 18.50 -19.91 7.85
CA SER A 261 19.18 -20.36 6.62
C SER A 261 19.58 -19.23 5.66
N THR A 262 19.05 -18.02 5.83
CA THR A 262 19.37 -16.84 5.00
C THR A 262 20.53 -16.01 5.57
N THR A 263 20.99 -16.31 6.79
CA THR A 263 22.11 -15.61 7.43
C THR A 263 23.45 -16.26 7.00
N PRO A 264 24.32 -15.57 6.23
CA PRO A 264 25.63 -16.11 5.80
C PRO A 264 26.68 -16.13 6.90
#